data_AF-A0A7D8Z5T4-F1
#
_entry.id   AF-A0A7D8Z5T4-F1
#
_cell.length_a   1.000
_cell.length_b   1.000
_cell.length_c   1.000
_cell.angle_alpha   90.00
_cell.angle_beta   90.00
_cell.angle_gamma   90.00
#
_symmetry.space_group_name_H-M   'P 1'
#
loop_
_entity.id
_entity.type
_entity.pdbx_description
1 polymer ?
#
loop_
_entity_poly.entity_id
_entity_poly.type
_entity_poly.pdbx_seq_one_letter_code
_entity_poly.pdbx_strand_id
1 'polypeptide(L)'
;MINGVSQSRCAYIPASNLYPETNECGSLTTDYYNVTLVGNSTYRIRLINAGTFTTTVFSIDNHNLTVVEADGVSIEPYVAQSVELAVAQRYSVLVTLDQKPGAYWIRNVLGTDQLRYTGPLFNESTFGVLRYEGTELTALPADAPAPANGTTFGTTTKFVPADKVDAPPPTTQQNVYFNMQYTANNQHYMFFNSTSWTPLPPGQFALSAINASTAANTSFIANNVGDQLNYVNPNYGVFDLVVNSQDDGDHPFHMHGHTFFVMSQGDSHFYGDSSTLNTTNPMRRDTILIQSYGHVVLRMIMDNPGIWAFHCHITWHMEIGLLLTLTNLPSKIAQFTLPDDLLANCKVNAANGW
;
A
#
# COMPACT_ATOMS: atom_id res chain seq x y z
N MET A 1 2.59 -0.26 -15.81
CA MET A 1 1.92 -1.47 -16.34
C MET A 1 0.46 -1.47 -15.92
N ILE A 2 -0.43 -2.02 -16.73
CA ILE A 2 -1.83 -2.32 -16.40
C ILE A 2 -2.02 -3.82 -16.61
N ASN A 3 -2.36 -4.57 -15.55
CA ASN A 3 -2.50 -6.04 -15.57
C ASN A 3 -1.31 -6.76 -16.24
N GLY A 4 -0.09 -6.32 -15.94
CA GLY A 4 1.15 -6.90 -16.50
C GLY A 4 1.48 -6.49 -17.94
N VAL A 5 0.63 -5.69 -18.60
CA VAL A 5 0.85 -5.22 -19.97
C VAL A 5 1.28 -3.74 -19.96
N SER A 6 2.19 -3.37 -20.84
CA SER A 6 2.66 -1.99 -20.98
C SER A 6 3.25 -1.72 -22.36
N GLN A 7 3.27 -0.43 -22.72
CA GLN A 7 4.03 0.06 -23.85
C GLN A 7 5.50 0.21 -23.42
N SER A 8 6.43 -0.48 -24.07
CA SER A 8 7.87 -0.20 -23.93
C SER A 8 8.34 0.70 -25.07
N ARG A 9 8.97 1.84 -24.80
CA ARG A 9 9.52 2.71 -25.86
C ARG A 9 10.90 2.22 -26.32
N CYS A 10 10.97 0.97 -26.80
CA CYS A 10 12.22 0.30 -27.19
C CYS A 10 12.92 0.92 -28.40
N ALA A 11 12.25 1.84 -29.13
CA ALA A 11 12.82 2.57 -30.25
C ALA A 11 14.02 3.46 -29.87
N TYR A 12 14.21 3.76 -28.58
CA TYR A 12 15.27 4.65 -28.09
C TYR A 12 16.37 3.93 -27.31
N ILE A 13 16.35 2.60 -27.23
CA ILE A 13 17.34 1.81 -26.49
C ILE A 13 18.37 1.24 -27.50
N PRO A 14 19.67 1.57 -27.36
CA PRO A 14 20.71 1.05 -28.25
C PRO A 14 20.83 -0.48 -28.16
N ALA A 15 21.36 -1.10 -29.21
CA ALA A 15 21.65 -2.53 -29.23
C ALA A 15 22.61 -2.91 -28.09
N SER A 16 22.37 -4.04 -27.42
CA SER A 16 23.26 -4.50 -26.36
C SER A 16 24.58 -4.99 -26.96
N ASN A 17 25.71 -4.56 -26.41
CA ASN A 17 27.02 -5.11 -26.76
C ASN A 17 27.21 -6.56 -26.26
N LEU A 18 26.41 -6.99 -25.26
CA LEU A 18 26.45 -8.34 -24.71
C LEU A 18 25.61 -9.33 -25.53
N TYR A 19 24.61 -8.82 -26.25
CA TYR A 19 23.72 -9.59 -27.12
C TYR A 19 23.54 -8.86 -28.46
N PRO A 20 24.58 -8.85 -29.31
CA PRO A 20 24.49 -8.27 -30.64
C PRO A 20 23.36 -8.98 -31.40
N GLU A 21 22.43 -8.22 -31.98
CA GLU A 21 21.14 -8.64 -32.56
C GLU A 21 19.90 -8.47 -31.66
N THR A 22 20.07 -8.15 -30.37
CA THR A 22 18.97 -7.69 -29.52
C THR A 22 19.24 -6.25 -29.08
N ASN A 23 18.25 -5.36 -29.22
CA ASN A 23 18.17 -4.23 -28.29
C ASN A 23 17.95 -4.83 -26.89
N GLU A 24 18.27 -4.12 -25.81
CA GLU A 24 18.03 -4.64 -24.45
C GLU A 24 16.54 -4.97 -24.16
N CYS A 25 15.64 -4.71 -25.11
CA CYS A 25 14.24 -5.12 -25.10
C CYS A 25 13.94 -6.48 -25.76
N GLY A 26 14.88 -7.15 -26.43
CA GLY A 26 14.59 -8.34 -27.22
C GLY A 26 13.52 -8.12 -28.30
N SER A 27 12.77 -9.16 -28.66
CA SER A 27 11.67 -9.10 -29.65
C SER A 27 10.30 -8.70 -29.04
N LEU A 28 10.29 -8.00 -27.90
CA LEU A 28 9.05 -7.71 -27.18
C LEU A 28 8.13 -6.78 -27.99
N THR A 29 6.97 -7.31 -28.38
CA THR A 29 5.87 -6.52 -28.91
C THR A 29 5.31 -5.65 -27.80
N THR A 30 5.34 -4.34 -28.00
CA THR A 30 4.68 -3.37 -27.16
C THR A 30 3.18 -3.51 -27.35
N ASP A 31 2.40 -3.56 -26.26
CA ASP A 31 0.95 -3.73 -26.36
C ASP A 31 0.23 -2.87 -25.33
N TYR A 32 -1.06 -2.72 -25.53
CA TYR A 32 -1.99 -2.12 -24.59
C TYR A 32 -2.73 -3.23 -23.86
N TYR A 33 -3.01 -3.02 -22.57
CA TYR A 33 -4.09 -3.80 -21.96
C TYR A 33 -5.37 -3.53 -22.75
N ASN A 34 -6.03 -4.55 -23.27
CA ASN A 34 -7.21 -4.41 -24.12
C ASN A 34 -8.41 -5.14 -23.49
N VAL A 35 -9.57 -4.49 -23.45
CA VAL A 35 -10.82 -5.10 -22.99
C VAL A 35 -11.99 -4.64 -23.86
N THR A 36 -12.89 -5.56 -24.21
CA THR A 36 -14.13 -5.28 -24.95
C THR A 36 -15.33 -5.60 -24.05
N LEU A 37 -16.25 -4.65 -23.92
CA LEU A 37 -17.39 -4.71 -23.00
C LEU A 37 -18.69 -4.28 -23.70
N VAL A 38 -19.82 -4.82 -23.25
CA VAL A 38 -21.17 -4.48 -23.73
C VAL A 38 -21.52 -3.04 -23.31
N GLY A 39 -21.95 -2.21 -24.27
CA GLY A 39 -22.45 -0.86 -24.00
C GLY A 39 -23.74 -0.85 -23.16
N ASN A 40 -24.08 0.31 -22.59
CA ASN A 40 -25.23 0.52 -21.69
C ASN A 40 -25.24 -0.38 -20.44
N SER A 41 -24.11 -0.98 -20.10
CA SER A 41 -23.93 -1.80 -18.90
C SER A 41 -23.02 -1.09 -17.90
N THR A 42 -23.19 -1.41 -16.61
CA THR A 42 -22.33 -0.90 -15.53
C THR A 42 -21.39 -2.01 -15.07
N TYR A 43 -20.09 -1.71 -15.07
CA TYR A 43 -19.04 -2.64 -14.67
C TYR A 43 -18.40 -2.20 -13.37
N ARG A 44 -18.09 -3.18 -12.51
CA ARG A 44 -17.26 -2.97 -11.33
C ARG A 44 -15.81 -3.29 -11.68
N ILE A 45 -14.96 -2.26 -11.64
CA ILE A 45 -13.51 -2.40 -11.83
C ILE A 45 -12.83 -2.32 -10.47
N ARG A 46 -11.96 -3.30 -10.19
CA ARG A 46 -11.16 -3.36 -8.95
C ARG A 46 -9.75 -2.88 -9.25
N LEU A 47 -9.42 -1.73 -8.72
CA LEU A 47 -8.13 -1.08 -8.88
C LEU A 47 -7.21 -1.50 -7.73
N ILE A 48 -5.96 -1.81 -8.05
CA ILE A 48 -4.93 -2.22 -7.09
C ILE A 48 -3.63 -1.56 -7.54
N ASN A 49 -3.03 -0.72 -6.70
CA ASN A 49 -1.65 -0.27 -6.93
C ASN A 49 -0.69 -1.30 -6.34
N ALA A 50 -0.22 -2.23 -7.18
CA ALA A 50 0.80 -3.22 -6.86
C ALA A 50 2.22 -2.75 -7.23
N GLY A 51 2.43 -1.44 -7.37
CA GLY A 51 3.74 -0.84 -7.61
C GLY A 51 4.66 -0.94 -6.39
N THR A 52 5.89 -0.44 -6.53
CA THR A 52 6.92 -0.52 -5.48
C THR A 52 7.31 0.83 -4.90
N PHE A 53 6.81 1.94 -5.46
CA PHE A 53 7.23 3.28 -5.06
C PHE A 53 6.14 4.34 -5.16
N THR A 54 5.67 4.69 -6.36
CA THR A 54 4.86 5.89 -6.55
C THR A 54 3.36 5.64 -6.45
N THR A 55 2.61 6.71 -6.17
CA THR A 55 1.16 6.72 -6.39
C THR A 55 0.85 6.60 -7.89
N THR A 56 -0.37 6.18 -8.19
CA THR A 56 -0.87 6.07 -9.57
C THR A 56 -2.24 6.72 -9.67
N VAL A 57 -2.49 7.49 -10.74
CA VAL A 57 -3.79 8.07 -11.05
C VAL A 57 -4.43 7.28 -12.19
N PHE A 58 -5.53 6.61 -11.86
CA PHE A 58 -6.34 5.83 -12.80
C PHE A 58 -7.50 6.67 -13.35
N SER A 59 -7.76 6.58 -14.66
CA SER A 59 -8.95 7.16 -15.30
C SER A 59 -9.36 6.39 -16.56
N ILE A 60 -10.59 6.61 -17.02
CA ILE A 60 -11.09 6.14 -18.32
C ILE A 60 -11.63 7.35 -19.06
N ASP A 61 -11.13 7.59 -20.27
CA ASP A 61 -11.53 8.75 -21.06
C ASP A 61 -13.06 8.78 -21.26
N ASN A 62 -13.65 9.95 -21.03
CA ASN A 62 -15.08 10.23 -21.14
C ASN A 62 -15.99 9.45 -20.18
N HIS A 63 -15.44 8.74 -19.18
CA HIS A 63 -16.25 7.99 -18.22
C HIS A 63 -16.00 8.50 -16.80
N ASN A 64 -17.09 8.72 -16.06
CA ASN A 64 -17.01 8.95 -14.62
C ASN A 64 -16.80 7.62 -13.90
N LEU A 65 -16.10 7.68 -12.77
CA LEU A 65 -15.82 6.57 -11.87
C LEU A 65 -16.63 6.78 -10.59
N THR A 66 -17.56 5.88 -10.28
CA THR A 66 -18.27 5.90 -9.00
C THR A 66 -17.56 4.98 -8.01
N VAL A 67 -16.76 5.53 -7.10
CA VAL A 67 -16.05 4.77 -6.07
C VAL A 67 -17.04 4.26 -5.03
N VAL A 68 -17.00 2.95 -4.75
CA VAL A 68 -17.96 2.27 -3.84
C VAL A 68 -17.29 1.36 -2.82
N GLU A 69 -15.98 1.15 -2.92
CA GLU A 69 -15.20 0.37 -1.96
C GLU A 69 -13.79 0.93 -1.87
N ALA A 70 -13.21 0.94 -0.67
CA ALA A 70 -11.84 1.29 -0.40
C ALA A 70 -11.24 0.24 0.56
N ASP A 71 -10.15 -0.42 0.15
CA ASP A 71 -9.44 -1.46 0.91
C ASP A 71 -10.35 -2.56 1.49
N GLY A 72 -11.40 -2.94 0.75
CA GLY A 72 -12.37 -3.96 1.16
C GLY A 72 -13.53 -3.46 2.04
N VAL A 73 -13.56 -2.17 2.36
CA VAL A 73 -14.67 -1.53 3.08
C VAL A 73 -15.59 -0.82 2.09
N SER A 74 -16.88 -1.18 2.09
CA SER A 74 -17.88 -0.46 1.30
C SER A 74 -18.07 0.96 1.82
N ILE A 75 -18.14 1.92 0.91
CA ILE A 75 -18.27 3.34 1.20
C ILE A 75 -19.52 3.91 0.54
N GLU A 76 -19.99 5.05 1.04
CA GLU A 76 -20.99 5.84 0.34
C GLU A 76 -20.46 6.22 -1.06
N PRO A 77 -21.26 6.06 -2.13
CA PRO A 77 -20.80 6.30 -3.49
C PRO A 77 -20.21 7.71 -3.69
N TYR A 78 -19.00 7.77 -4.24
CA TYR A 78 -18.33 9.03 -4.57
C TYR A 78 -18.00 9.06 -6.06
N VAL A 79 -18.48 10.08 -6.77
CA VAL A 79 -18.22 10.23 -8.21
C VAL A 79 -16.95 11.04 -8.43
N ALA A 80 -16.02 10.50 -9.20
CA ALA A 80 -14.76 11.13 -9.58
C ALA A 80 -14.48 10.95 -11.08
N GLN A 81 -13.58 11.75 -11.65
CA GLN A 81 -13.06 11.50 -13.01
C GLN A 81 -11.80 10.66 -13.00
N SER A 82 -11.06 10.71 -11.90
CA SER A 82 -9.84 9.93 -11.68
C SER A 82 -9.72 9.52 -10.22
N VAL A 83 -9.02 8.41 -10.00
CA VAL A 83 -8.73 7.88 -8.67
C VAL A 83 -7.23 7.80 -8.50
N GLU A 84 -6.70 8.49 -7.51
CA GLU A 84 -5.32 8.30 -7.05
C GLU A 84 -5.24 7.14 -6.07
N LEU A 85 -4.26 6.27 -6.26
CA LEU A 85 -3.99 5.11 -5.42
C LEU A 85 -2.54 5.16 -4.95
N ALA A 86 -2.35 5.21 -3.63
CA ALA A 86 -1.06 4.92 -3.06
C ALA A 86 -0.74 3.42 -3.17
N VAL A 87 0.54 3.06 -3.07
CA VAL A 87 0.96 1.65 -3.11
C VAL A 87 0.19 0.83 -2.08
N ALA A 88 -0.27 -0.35 -2.50
CA ALA A 88 -1.12 -1.30 -1.76
C ALA A 88 -2.57 -0.88 -1.51
N GLN A 89 -2.99 0.33 -1.87
CA GLN A 89 -4.41 0.69 -1.81
C GLN A 89 -5.20 0.00 -2.91
N ARG A 90 -6.47 -0.30 -2.60
CA ARG A 90 -7.45 -0.85 -3.51
C ARG A 90 -8.73 -0.02 -3.49
N TYR A 91 -9.32 0.17 -4.64
CA TYR A 91 -10.65 0.75 -4.75
C TYR A 91 -11.50 -0.07 -5.72
N SER A 92 -12.81 -0.19 -5.43
CA SER A 92 -13.77 -0.60 -6.45
C SER A 92 -14.48 0.62 -7.00
N VAL A 93 -14.49 0.74 -8.33
CA VAL A 93 -15.23 1.78 -9.05
C VAL A 93 -16.28 1.15 -9.93
N LEU A 94 -17.46 1.77 -10.01
CA LEU A 94 -18.49 1.47 -10.99
C LEU A 94 -18.34 2.42 -12.19
N VAL A 95 -18.37 1.85 -13.38
CA VAL A 95 -18.28 2.57 -14.64
C VAL A 95 -19.43 2.14 -15.53
N THR A 96 -20.28 3.10 -15.88
CA THR A 96 -21.38 2.87 -16.83
C THR A 96 -20.90 3.21 -18.23
N LEU A 97 -21.08 2.28 -19.16
CA LEU A 97 -20.71 2.46 -20.57
C LEU A 97 -21.83 3.18 -21.35
N ASP A 98 -22.01 4.46 -21.06
CA ASP A 98 -23.06 5.33 -21.61
C ASP A 98 -22.58 6.25 -22.76
N GLN A 99 -21.33 6.09 -23.19
CA GLN A 99 -20.75 6.86 -24.28
C GLN A 99 -21.10 6.24 -25.65
N LYS A 100 -20.84 7.00 -26.73
CA LYS A 100 -20.99 6.49 -28.10
C LYS A 100 -20.14 5.22 -28.29
N PRO A 101 -20.66 4.14 -28.92
CA PRO A 101 -19.86 2.95 -29.18
C PRO A 101 -18.55 3.30 -29.91
N GLY A 102 -17.43 2.89 -29.32
CA GLY A 102 -16.08 3.20 -29.79
C GLY A 102 -15.00 2.66 -28.84
N ALA A 103 -13.77 3.13 -29.04
CA ALA A 103 -12.61 2.83 -28.20
C ALA A 103 -12.22 4.05 -27.34
N TYR A 104 -11.90 3.81 -26.07
CA TYR A 104 -11.54 4.82 -25.07
C TYR A 104 -10.24 4.44 -24.36
N TRP A 105 -9.39 5.42 -24.04
CA TRP A 105 -8.18 5.15 -23.26
C TRP A 105 -8.53 4.85 -21.81
N ILE A 106 -7.98 3.75 -21.31
CA ILE A 106 -7.73 3.55 -19.88
C ILE A 106 -6.35 4.17 -19.62
N ARG A 107 -6.26 5.07 -18.65
CA ARG A 107 -5.00 5.74 -18.29
C ARG A 107 -4.58 5.36 -16.89
N ASN A 108 -3.29 5.07 -16.75
CA ASN A 108 -2.62 4.93 -15.46
C ASN A 108 -1.37 5.81 -15.48
N VAL A 109 -1.41 6.92 -14.75
CA VAL A 109 -0.34 7.93 -14.72
C VAL A 109 0.38 7.84 -13.37
N LEU A 110 1.71 7.75 -13.37
CA LEU A 110 2.50 7.76 -12.15
C LEU A 110 2.52 9.16 -11.53
N GLY A 111 2.43 9.24 -10.20
CA GLY A 111 2.85 10.44 -9.46
C GLY A 111 4.34 10.65 -9.63
N THR A 112 4.75 11.86 -10.00
CA THR A 112 6.15 12.19 -10.34
C THR A 112 6.81 13.17 -9.37
N ASP A 113 6.03 13.72 -8.43
CA ASP A 113 6.47 14.60 -7.36
C ASP A 113 7.55 13.98 -6.47
N GLN A 114 7.45 12.67 -6.21
CA GLN A 114 8.42 11.92 -5.39
C GLN A 114 9.64 11.41 -6.19
N LEU A 115 9.70 11.66 -7.51
CA LEU A 115 10.79 11.16 -8.35
C LEU A 115 11.95 12.16 -8.40
N ARG A 116 13.12 11.74 -7.91
CA ARG A 116 14.34 12.55 -7.94
C ARG A 116 14.83 12.87 -9.37
N TYR A 117 14.57 11.98 -10.33
CA TYR A 117 15.00 12.14 -11.72
C TYR A 117 13.94 11.64 -12.68
N THR A 118 13.53 12.51 -13.60
CA THR A 118 12.76 12.17 -14.80
C THR A 118 13.58 12.57 -16.02
N GLY A 119 14.06 11.57 -16.78
CA GLY A 119 14.80 11.81 -18.01
C GLY A 119 13.91 12.08 -19.23
N PRO A 120 14.48 12.49 -20.37
CA PRO A 120 13.73 12.71 -21.61
C PRO A 120 13.04 11.46 -22.16
N LEU A 121 13.44 10.27 -21.71
CA LEU A 121 12.84 8.98 -22.07
C LEU A 121 11.88 8.43 -20.99
N PHE A 122 11.69 9.17 -19.89
CA PHE A 122 10.77 8.76 -18.83
C PHE A 122 9.34 8.80 -19.36
N ASN A 123 8.58 7.75 -19.08
CA ASN A 123 7.17 7.67 -19.42
C ASN A 123 6.36 7.40 -18.15
N GLU A 124 5.70 8.44 -17.66
CA GLU A 124 4.79 8.37 -16.52
C GLU A 124 3.45 7.71 -16.86
N SER A 125 3.11 7.60 -18.14
CA SER A 125 1.79 7.13 -18.57
C SER A 125 1.85 5.71 -19.11
N THR A 126 1.05 4.82 -18.53
CA THR A 126 0.67 3.54 -19.13
C THR A 126 -0.77 3.62 -19.63
N PHE A 127 -1.01 3.15 -20.84
CA PHE A 127 -2.34 3.13 -21.46
C PHE A 127 -2.89 1.71 -21.59
N GLY A 128 -4.21 1.60 -21.52
CA GLY A 128 -4.99 0.45 -21.97
C GLY A 128 -6.14 0.94 -22.85
N VAL A 129 -6.85 0.03 -23.51
CA VAL A 129 -7.98 0.38 -24.37
C VAL A 129 -9.23 -0.36 -23.91
N LEU A 130 -10.25 0.42 -23.58
CA LEU A 130 -11.62 -0.04 -23.38
C LEU A 130 -12.38 0.08 -24.71
N ARG A 131 -12.97 -1.01 -25.19
CA ARG A 131 -13.81 -1.04 -26.40
C ARG A 131 -15.24 -1.40 -26.06
N TYR A 132 -16.16 -0.74 -26.74
CA TYR A 132 -17.55 -1.16 -26.79
C TYR A 132 -17.67 -2.31 -27.80
N GLU A 133 -18.48 -3.31 -27.52
CA GLU A 133 -18.81 -4.39 -28.47
C GLU A 133 -19.26 -3.83 -29.83
N GLY A 134 -18.82 -4.48 -30.91
CA GLY A 134 -19.04 -4.02 -32.29
C GLY A 134 -18.05 -2.96 -32.78
N THR A 135 -17.11 -2.50 -31.94
CA THR A 135 -15.99 -1.66 -32.37
C THR A 135 -14.88 -2.51 -32.98
N GLU A 136 -14.32 -2.07 -34.11
CA GLU A 136 -13.16 -2.73 -34.76
C GLU A 136 -11.99 -2.91 -33.78
N LEU A 137 -11.40 -4.11 -33.75
CA LEU A 137 -10.32 -4.46 -32.81
C LEU A 137 -9.05 -3.61 -33.03
N THR A 138 -8.81 -3.18 -34.26
CA THR A 138 -7.67 -2.32 -34.64
C THR A 138 -7.90 -0.84 -34.37
N ALA A 139 -9.13 -0.43 -34.02
CA ALA A 139 -9.40 0.95 -33.67
C ALA A 139 -8.69 1.30 -32.35
N LEU A 140 -7.91 2.39 -32.40
CA LEU A 140 -7.32 3.02 -31.23
C LEU A 140 -8.13 4.27 -30.85
N PRO A 141 -8.24 4.58 -29.55
CA PRO A 141 -8.85 5.83 -29.11
C PRO A 141 -8.06 7.04 -29.65
N ALA A 142 -8.74 8.19 -29.77
CA ALA A 142 -8.09 9.42 -30.21
C ALA A 142 -6.97 9.83 -29.24
N ASP A 143 -5.87 10.37 -29.77
CA ASP A 143 -4.78 10.91 -28.98
C ASP A 143 -5.16 12.29 -28.42
N ALA A 144 -5.92 12.28 -27.33
CA ALA A 144 -6.34 13.47 -26.60
C ALA A 144 -5.60 13.58 -25.25
N PRO A 145 -5.35 14.79 -24.73
CA PRO A 145 -4.88 14.96 -23.36
C PRO A 145 -5.88 14.34 -22.37
N ALA A 146 -5.36 13.84 -21.23
CA ALA A 146 -6.23 13.49 -20.12
C ALA A 146 -7.06 14.73 -19.70
N PRO A 147 -8.30 14.57 -19.20
CA PRO A 147 -9.10 15.69 -18.75
C PRO A 147 -8.34 16.53 -17.71
N ALA A 148 -7.96 17.76 -18.07
CA ALA A 148 -7.02 18.59 -17.30
C ALA A 148 -7.56 19.05 -15.93
N ASN A 149 -8.87 18.90 -15.67
CA ASN A 149 -9.59 19.46 -14.52
C ASN A 149 -10.71 18.52 -14.03
N GLY A 150 -10.39 17.25 -13.83
CA GLY A 150 -11.29 16.32 -13.15
C GLY A 150 -11.22 16.48 -11.63
N THR A 151 -12.35 16.28 -10.94
CA THR A 151 -12.32 15.89 -9.52
C THR A 151 -11.45 14.64 -9.38
N THR A 152 -10.24 14.86 -8.87
CA THR A 152 -9.30 13.81 -8.52
C THR A 152 -9.49 13.52 -7.05
N PHE A 153 -9.70 12.25 -6.73
CA PHE A 153 -9.68 11.82 -5.34
C PHE A 153 -8.25 11.45 -4.93
N GLY A 154 -7.69 12.13 -3.92
CA GLY A 154 -6.35 11.87 -3.38
C GLY A 154 -6.21 11.95 -1.85
N THR A 155 -7.28 12.27 -1.09
CA THR A 155 -7.20 12.37 0.39
C THR A 155 -8.10 11.36 1.10
N THR A 156 -7.46 10.55 1.94
CA THR A 156 -7.87 9.20 2.36
C THR A 156 -8.87 9.11 3.51
N THR A 157 -9.26 10.24 4.12
CA THR A 157 -10.24 10.31 5.24
C THR A 157 -11.65 10.73 4.82
N LYS A 158 -11.85 11.18 3.59
CA LYS A 158 -13.15 11.75 3.16
C LYS A 158 -14.23 10.70 2.87
N PHE A 159 -13.85 9.43 2.73
CA PHE A 159 -14.82 8.38 2.50
C PHE A 159 -15.56 8.04 3.78
N VAL A 160 -16.88 8.03 3.66
CA VAL A 160 -17.78 7.60 4.72
C VAL A 160 -18.07 6.12 4.48
N PRO A 161 -17.71 5.22 5.40
CA PRO A 161 -18.11 3.82 5.29
C PRO A 161 -19.63 3.70 5.24
N ALA A 162 -20.13 2.88 4.31
CA ALA A 162 -21.56 2.63 4.15
C ALA A 162 -22.12 1.89 5.38
N ASP A 163 -21.37 0.91 5.88
CA ASP A 163 -21.66 0.26 7.15
C ASP A 163 -21.18 1.17 8.29
N LYS A 164 -22.14 1.68 9.08
CA LYS A 164 -21.83 2.59 10.18
C LYS A 164 -21.27 1.82 11.37
N VAL A 165 -19.99 2.04 11.66
CA VAL A 165 -19.31 1.47 12.84
C VAL A 165 -18.47 2.56 13.48
N ASP A 166 -18.86 2.96 14.69
CA ASP A 166 -18.09 3.90 15.48
C ASP A 166 -16.85 3.23 16.07
N ALA A 167 -15.76 3.98 16.16
CA ALA A 167 -14.54 3.48 16.74
C ALA A 167 -14.66 3.41 18.27
N PRO A 168 -14.37 2.26 18.91
CA PRO A 168 -14.43 2.16 20.36
C PRO A 168 -13.41 3.07 21.04
N PRO A 169 -13.57 3.44 22.33
CA PRO A 169 -12.57 4.23 23.04
C PRO A 169 -11.24 3.48 23.16
N PRO A 170 -10.09 4.16 23.06
CA PRO A 170 -8.79 3.52 23.13
C PRO A 170 -8.48 3.11 24.57
N THR A 171 -7.84 1.95 24.73
CA THR A 171 -7.27 1.50 26.02
C THR A 171 -5.81 1.87 26.17
N THR A 172 -5.10 2.08 25.06
CA THR A 172 -3.68 2.43 25.04
C THR A 172 -3.40 3.25 23.78
N GLN A 173 -2.49 4.21 23.90
CA GLN A 173 -1.95 4.99 22.79
C GLN A 173 -0.42 4.83 22.76
N GLN A 174 0.14 4.70 21.56
CA GLN A 174 1.58 4.74 21.30
C GLN A 174 1.88 5.78 20.22
N ASN A 175 2.93 6.55 20.43
CA ASN A 175 3.38 7.55 19.48
C ASN A 175 4.69 7.09 18.84
N VAL A 176 4.75 7.10 17.52
CA VAL A 176 5.95 6.81 16.75
C VAL A 176 6.25 7.94 15.78
N TYR A 177 7.54 8.20 15.62
CA TYR A 177 8.09 9.10 14.62
C TYR A 177 8.90 8.26 13.66
N PHE A 178 8.72 8.49 12.36
CA PHE A 178 9.57 7.86 11.38
C PHE A 178 10.34 8.87 10.56
N ASN A 179 11.54 8.47 10.17
CA ASN A 179 12.36 9.24 9.26
C ASN A 179 13.44 8.39 8.58
N MET A 180 13.94 8.89 7.45
CA MET A 180 15.16 8.43 6.82
C MET A 180 16.37 9.14 7.43
N GLN A 181 17.41 8.36 7.74
CA GLN A 181 18.67 8.88 8.27
C GLN A 181 19.87 8.33 7.51
N TYR A 182 20.94 9.12 7.53
CA TYR A 182 22.25 8.72 7.04
C TYR A 182 23.07 8.17 8.20
N THR A 183 23.58 6.96 8.03
CA THR A 183 24.59 6.41 8.96
C THR A 183 25.94 7.09 8.74
N ALA A 184 26.87 6.92 9.70
CA ALA A 184 28.24 7.42 9.59
C ALA A 184 28.98 6.92 8.33
N ASN A 185 28.55 5.79 7.75
CA ASN A 185 29.11 5.21 6.53
C ASN A 185 28.31 5.59 5.26
N ASN A 186 27.44 6.60 5.33
CA ASN A 186 26.62 7.08 4.22
C ASN A 186 25.65 6.03 3.64
N GLN A 187 25.26 5.03 4.44
CA GLN A 187 24.13 4.15 4.11
C GLN A 187 22.82 4.78 4.57
N HIS A 188 21.78 4.60 3.76
CA HIS A 188 20.42 5.04 4.05
C HIS A 188 19.68 3.96 4.84
N TYR A 189 19.14 4.34 5.99
CA TYR A 189 18.22 3.51 6.75
C TYR A 189 17.01 4.34 7.14
N MET A 190 15.91 3.66 7.40
CA MET A 190 14.71 4.26 7.93
C MET A 190 14.40 3.71 9.31
N PHE A 191 13.84 4.57 10.15
CA PHE A 191 13.71 4.32 11.57
C PHE A 191 12.30 4.61 12.04
N PHE A 192 11.83 3.84 13.02
CA PHE A 192 10.80 4.27 13.95
C PHE A 192 11.44 4.55 15.31
N ASN A 193 11.25 5.75 15.88
CA ASN A 193 11.78 6.12 17.21
C ASN A 193 13.27 5.74 17.40
N SER A 194 14.10 5.91 16.37
CA SER A 194 15.54 5.52 16.34
C SER A 194 15.85 4.03 16.19
N THR A 195 14.86 3.18 15.94
CA THR A 195 15.04 1.75 15.66
C THR A 195 14.77 1.47 14.19
N SER A 196 15.74 0.87 13.49
CA SER A 196 15.58 0.40 12.12
C SER A 196 15.37 -1.11 12.14
N TRP A 197 14.34 -1.60 11.45
CA TRP A 197 14.05 -3.01 11.42
C TRP A 197 15.12 -3.80 10.66
N THR A 198 15.51 -4.95 11.21
CA THR A 198 16.37 -5.92 10.54
C THR A 198 15.77 -7.31 10.66
N PRO A 199 15.89 -8.18 9.63
CA PRO A 199 15.40 -9.54 9.72
C PRO A 199 16.14 -10.32 10.82
N LEU A 200 15.43 -11.26 11.45
CA LEU A 200 16.07 -12.20 12.37
C LEU A 200 17.13 -13.04 11.65
N PRO A 201 18.17 -13.53 12.37
CA PRO A 201 19.20 -14.37 11.77
C PRO A 201 18.62 -15.59 11.03
N PRO A 202 19.34 -16.13 10.02
CA PRO A 202 18.93 -17.32 9.30
C PRO A 202 18.51 -18.46 10.25
N GLY A 203 17.34 -19.03 9.97
CA GLY A 203 16.77 -20.12 10.77
C GLY A 203 16.00 -19.69 12.03
N GLN A 204 15.83 -18.39 12.26
CA GLN A 204 14.94 -17.87 13.29
C GLN A 204 13.70 -17.19 12.68
N PHE A 205 12.59 -17.22 13.41
CA PHE A 205 11.36 -16.51 13.06
C PHE A 205 10.67 -16.04 14.34
N ALA A 206 10.01 -14.87 14.29
CA ALA A 206 9.58 -14.16 15.49
C ALA A 206 8.61 -14.96 16.39
N LEU A 207 7.73 -15.79 15.80
CA LEU A 207 6.80 -16.61 16.58
C LEU A 207 7.50 -17.67 17.44
N SER A 208 8.72 -18.10 17.08
CA SER A 208 9.47 -19.09 17.87
C SER A 208 9.89 -18.59 19.26
N ALA A 209 9.94 -17.26 19.47
CA ALA A 209 10.25 -16.66 20.76
C ALA A 209 9.08 -16.77 21.78
N ILE A 210 7.87 -17.11 21.32
CA ILE A 210 6.65 -17.11 22.13
C ILE A 210 6.19 -18.55 22.40
N ASN A 211 6.28 -18.98 23.65
CA ASN A 211 5.79 -20.27 24.13
C ASN A 211 5.19 -20.14 25.55
N ALA A 212 4.71 -21.26 26.11
CA ALA A 212 4.05 -21.26 27.42
C ALA A 212 4.90 -20.65 28.57
N SER A 213 6.23 -20.72 28.48
CA SER A 213 7.14 -20.15 29.49
C SER A 213 7.45 -18.67 29.27
N THR A 214 7.36 -18.17 28.04
CA THR A 214 7.74 -16.79 27.68
C THR A 214 6.54 -15.86 27.47
N ALA A 215 5.34 -16.40 27.23
CA ALA A 215 4.14 -15.64 26.86
C ALA A 215 3.70 -14.58 27.88
N ALA A 216 4.01 -14.77 29.16
CA ALA A 216 3.69 -13.80 30.22
C ALA A 216 4.72 -12.66 30.34
N ASN A 217 5.90 -12.79 29.73
CA ASN A 217 6.99 -11.82 29.85
C ASN A 217 7.03 -10.91 28.61
N THR A 218 6.26 -9.82 28.64
CA THR A 218 6.16 -8.88 27.52
C THR A 218 7.50 -8.22 27.17
N SER A 219 8.33 -7.89 28.17
CA SER A 219 9.66 -7.34 27.94
C SER A 219 10.60 -8.33 27.27
N PHE A 220 10.53 -9.61 27.63
CA PHE A 220 11.27 -10.66 26.92
C PHE A 220 10.84 -10.72 25.46
N ILE A 221 9.54 -10.76 25.19
CA ILE A 221 9.03 -10.86 23.82
C ILE A 221 9.43 -9.62 22.99
N ALA A 222 9.28 -8.42 23.55
CA ALA A 222 9.67 -7.18 22.88
C ALA A 222 11.13 -7.22 22.41
N ASN A 223 12.04 -7.77 23.23
CA ASN A 223 13.47 -7.84 22.95
C ASN A 223 13.93 -9.10 22.20
N ASN A 224 13.08 -10.12 22.05
CA ASN A 224 13.45 -11.42 21.46
C ASN A 224 12.75 -11.71 20.13
N VAL A 225 11.97 -10.77 19.60
CA VAL A 225 11.55 -10.79 18.19
C VAL A 225 12.56 -10.11 17.25
N GLY A 226 13.74 -9.73 17.78
CA GLY A 226 14.84 -9.07 17.09
C GLY A 226 15.13 -7.68 17.66
N ASP A 227 16.19 -7.02 17.18
CA ASP A 227 16.50 -5.61 17.47
C ASP A 227 15.54 -4.69 16.67
N GLN A 228 14.24 -4.81 16.98
CA GLN A 228 13.15 -4.21 16.21
C GLN A 228 12.20 -3.51 17.17
N LEU A 229 11.52 -2.45 16.70
CA LEU A 229 10.47 -1.83 17.49
C LEU A 229 9.25 -2.77 17.51
N ASN A 230 9.03 -3.44 18.64
CA ASN A 230 7.91 -4.34 18.86
C ASN A 230 7.04 -3.86 20.03
N TYR A 231 5.80 -3.49 19.73
CA TYR A 231 4.80 -3.23 20.76
C TYR A 231 4.10 -4.53 21.14
N VAL A 232 4.11 -4.88 22.42
CA VAL A 232 3.49 -6.12 22.91
C VAL A 232 2.19 -5.77 23.63
N ASN A 233 1.08 -6.25 23.09
CA ASN A 233 -0.25 -6.13 23.68
C ASN A 233 -0.71 -7.48 24.26
N PRO A 234 -0.65 -7.68 25.59
CA PRO A 234 -0.96 -8.97 26.20
C PRO A 234 -2.47 -9.26 26.34
N ASN A 235 -3.33 -8.24 26.26
CA ASN A 235 -4.75 -8.34 26.60
C ASN A 235 -5.63 -7.84 25.44
N TYR A 236 -6.88 -8.31 25.38
CA TYR A 236 -7.87 -7.69 24.49
C TYR A 236 -8.02 -6.21 24.84
N GLY A 237 -8.13 -5.37 23.82
CA GLY A 237 -8.22 -3.92 24.01
C GLY A 237 -8.31 -3.17 22.69
N VAL A 238 -8.23 -1.86 22.79
CA VAL A 238 -8.22 -0.94 21.66
C VAL A 238 -6.91 -0.17 21.71
N PHE A 239 -6.13 -0.25 20.64
CA PHE A 239 -4.79 0.31 20.56
C PHE A 239 -4.75 1.41 19.52
N ASP A 240 -4.28 2.58 19.92
CA ASP A 240 -4.06 3.71 19.04
C ASP A 240 -2.57 3.84 18.72
N LEU A 241 -2.24 3.85 17.43
CA LEU A 241 -0.92 4.16 16.92
C LEU A 241 -0.96 5.55 16.27
N VAL A 242 -0.29 6.51 16.89
CA VAL A 242 -0.04 7.84 16.31
C VAL A 242 1.28 7.76 15.55
N VAL A 243 1.23 7.99 14.25
CA VAL A 243 2.40 7.96 13.37
C VAL A 243 2.65 9.35 12.84
N ASN A 244 3.82 9.90 13.14
CA ASN A 244 4.26 11.21 12.67
C ASN A 244 5.40 11.04 11.66
N SER A 245 5.28 11.65 10.49
CA SER A 245 6.32 11.68 9.47
C SER A 245 7.28 12.83 9.74
N GLN A 246 8.57 12.56 9.85
CA GLN A 246 9.59 13.62 9.85
C GLN A 246 10.33 13.71 8.49
N ASP A 247 9.81 13.02 7.48
CA ASP A 247 10.38 12.98 6.13
C ASP A 247 9.71 13.98 5.19
N ASP A 248 10.46 14.38 4.17
CA ASP A 248 10.04 15.29 3.09
C ASP A 248 9.25 14.60 1.97
N GLY A 249 9.04 13.28 2.07
CA GLY A 249 8.28 12.48 1.12
C GLY A 249 6.99 11.90 1.70
N ASP A 250 6.15 11.37 0.81
CA ASP A 250 4.90 10.69 1.16
C ASP A 250 5.14 9.18 1.31
N HIS A 251 4.52 8.57 2.34
CA HIS A 251 4.76 7.17 2.69
C HIS A 251 3.43 6.39 2.84
N PRO A 252 3.14 5.42 1.96
CA PRO A 252 2.02 4.52 2.16
C PRO A 252 2.36 3.50 3.24
N PHE A 253 1.63 3.51 4.35
CA PHE A 253 1.78 2.52 5.41
C PHE A 253 0.67 1.48 5.36
N HIS A 254 1.04 0.21 5.55
CA HIS A 254 0.14 -0.92 5.59
C HIS A 254 0.22 -1.63 6.95
N MET A 255 -0.93 -2.07 7.46
CA MET A 255 -1.04 -2.85 8.70
C MET A 255 -1.51 -4.26 8.40
N HIS A 256 -0.76 -5.25 8.87
CA HIS A 256 -1.15 -6.65 8.79
C HIS A 256 -2.15 -7.01 9.90
N GLY A 257 -2.99 -8.01 9.62
CA GLY A 257 -3.88 -8.64 10.61
C GLY A 257 -5.02 -7.78 11.14
N HIS A 258 -5.12 -6.51 10.73
CA HIS A 258 -6.12 -5.57 11.21
C HIS A 258 -6.63 -4.67 10.09
N THR A 259 -7.92 -4.39 10.11
CA THR A 259 -8.47 -3.17 9.52
C THR A 259 -8.52 -2.12 10.61
N PHE A 260 -7.83 -0.99 10.43
CA PHE A 260 -7.82 0.10 11.39
C PHE A 260 -8.86 1.17 11.06
N PHE A 261 -9.34 1.86 12.08
CA PHE A 261 -10.07 3.11 11.95
C PHE A 261 -9.06 4.26 11.76
N VAL A 262 -9.28 5.11 10.76
CA VAL A 262 -8.50 6.33 10.54
C VAL A 262 -9.11 7.45 11.38
N MET A 263 -8.56 7.64 12.58
CA MET A 263 -9.11 8.59 13.56
C MET A 263 -8.74 10.04 13.24
N SER A 264 -7.56 10.24 12.65
CA SER A 264 -7.06 11.55 12.24
C SER A 264 -6.00 11.38 11.16
N GLN A 265 -5.93 12.37 10.26
CA GLN A 265 -4.86 12.54 9.27
C GLN A 265 -4.67 14.04 9.08
N GLY A 266 -3.44 14.52 9.03
CA GLY A 266 -3.14 15.94 8.89
C GLY A 266 -1.74 16.20 8.34
N ASP A 267 -1.49 17.47 8.05
CA ASP A 267 -0.28 18.02 7.44
C ASP A 267 0.74 18.56 8.47
N SER A 268 0.56 18.18 9.74
CA SER A 268 1.45 18.52 10.84
C SER A 268 1.45 17.40 11.87
N HIS A 269 2.46 17.36 12.73
CA HIS A 269 2.50 16.32 13.76
C HIS A 269 1.34 16.41 14.76
N PHE A 270 0.86 15.24 15.19
CA PHE A 270 -0.12 15.10 16.25
C PHE A 270 0.54 14.86 17.61
N TYR A 271 0.23 15.73 18.58
CA TYR A 271 0.70 15.66 19.96
C TYR A 271 -0.44 15.51 20.98
N GLY A 272 -1.67 15.27 20.52
CA GLY A 272 -2.87 15.25 21.36
C GLY A 272 -3.16 13.90 22.03
N ASP A 273 -4.24 13.89 22.81
CA ASP A 273 -4.87 12.68 23.31
C ASP A 273 -5.87 12.15 22.28
N SER A 274 -5.56 10.97 21.71
CA SER A 274 -6.41 10.30 20.72
C SER A 274 -7.80 9.92 21.23
N SER A 275 -7.99 9.84 22.56
CA SER A 275 -9.30 9.56 23.16
C SER A 275 -10.35 10.65 22.89
N THR A 276 -9.88 11.86 22.56
CA THR A 276 -10.73 13.04 22.29
C THR A 276 -11.19 13.15 20.83
N LEU A 277 -10.66 12.31 19.93
CA LEU A 277 -10.96 12.35 18.51
C LEU A 277 -12.40 11.88 18.23
N ASN A 278 -13.00 12.41 17.16
CA ASN A 278 -14.33 11.99 16.73
C ASN A 278 -14.31 10.50 16.35
N THR A 279 -15.12 9.72 17.05
CA THR A 279 -15.24 8.28 16.83
C THR A 279 -16.41 7.90 15.92
N THR A 280 -17.15 8.88 15.39
CA THR A 280 -18.37 8.64 14.60
C THR A 280 -18.00 8.15 13.20
N ASN A 281 -18.28 6.87 12.93
CA ASN A 281 -18.08 6.19 11.66
C ASN A 281 -16.81 6.62 10.86
N PRO A 282 -15.61 6.62 11.47
CA PRO A 282 -14.40 6.99 10.74
C PRO A 282 -14.09 5.94 9.67
N MET A 283 -13.37 6.37 8.63
CA MET A 283 -12.96 5.48 7.55
C MET A 283 -12.18 4.28 8.11
N ARG A 284 -12.50 3.07 7.62
CA ARG A 284 -11.82 1.83 8.00
C ARG A 284 -11.04 1.29 6.83
N ARG A 285 -9.76 0.97 7.01
CA ARG A 285 -8.89 0.44 5.96
C ARG A 285 -7.64 -0.24 6.53
N ASP A 286 -6.78 -0.75 5.67
CA ASP A 286 -5.51 -1.38 6.06
C ASP A 286 -4.27 -0.67 5.48
N THR A 287 -4.45 0.32 4.59
CA THR A 287 -3.35 1.04 3.96
C THR A 287 -3.64 2.54 3.92
N ILE A 288 -2.74 3.38 4.40
CA ILE A 288 -2.93 4.84 4.47
C ILE A 288 -1.69 5.58 3.97
N LEU A 289 -1.88 6.62 3.15
CA LEU A 289 -0.78 7.50 2.75
C LEU A 289 -0.55 8.53 3.84
N ILE A 290 0.65 8.58 4.42
CA ILE A 290 1.05 9.66 5.33
C ILE A 290 1.82 10.68 4.49
N GLN A 291 1.32 11.91 4.45
CA GLN A 291 2.00 12.98 3.71
C GLN A 291 3.31 13.38 4.39
N SER A 292 4.20 13.99 3.62
CA SER A 292 5.39 14.68 4.13
C SER A 292 5.06 15.57 5.33
N TYR A 293 5.85 15.44 6.40
CA TYR A 293 5.69 16.15 7.68
C TYR A 293 4.31 16.04 8.36
N GLY A 294 3.46 15.13 7.87
CA GLY A 294 2.11 14.92 8.35
C GLY A 294 2.00 13.86 9.44
N HIS A 295 0.76 13.51 9.77
CA HIS A 295 0.45 12.47 10.74
C HIS A 295 -0.74 11.61 10.33
N VAL A 296 -0.83 10.44 10.96
CA VAL A 296 -2.07 9.66 11.09
C VAL A 296 -2.26 9.17 12.52
N VAL A 297 -3.51 9.05 12.94
CA VAL A 297 -3.89 8.33 14.17
C VAL A 297 -4.73 7.12 13.76
N LEU A 298 -4.19 5.93 13.99
CA LEU A 298 -4.80 4.66 13.60
C LEU A 298 -5.29 3.93 14.84
N ARG A 299 -6.57 3.59 14.88
CA ARG A 299 -7.17 2.83 15.99
C ARG A 299 -7.48 1.41 15.56
N MET A 300 -7.01 0.44 16.35
CA MET A 300 -7.15 -0.99 16.07
C MET A 300 -7.81 -1.70 17.25
N ILE A 301 -8.69 -2.65 16.95
CA ILE A 301 -9.20 -3.60 17.92
C ILE A 301 -8.19 -4.75 18.00
N MET A 302 -7.67 -5.01 19.18
CA MET A 302 -6.59 -5.97 19.40
C MET A 302 -7.13 -7.36 19.71
N ASP A 303 -7.84 -7.96 18.76
CA ASP A 303 -8.53 -9.25 18.92
C ASP A 303 -7.94 -10.41 18.12
N ASN A 304 -6.96 -10.14 17.25
CA ASN A 304 -6.31 -11.11 16.38
C ASN A 304 -4.92 -11.53 16.91
N PRO A 305 -4.74 -12.72 17.51
CA PRO A 305 -3.44 -13.14 18.05
C PRO A 305 -2.40 -13.35 16.94
N GLY A 306 -1.23 -12.76 17.10
CA GLY A 306 -0.14 -12.86 16.12
C GLY A 306 0.93 -11.80 16.31
N ILE A 307 1.94 -11.83 15.43
CA ILE A 307 2.94 -10.77 15.31
C ILE A 307 2.68 -10.09 13.96
N TRP A 308 2.21 -8.86 14.00
CA TRP A 308 1.71 -8.15 12.82
C TRP A 308 2.65 -7.01 12.45
N ALA A 309 3.05 -6.96 11.18
CA ALA A 309 3.88 -5.87 10.67
C ALA A 309 3.03 -4.62 10.40
N PHE A 310 3.56 -3.47 10.80
CA PHE A 310 3.16 -2.16 10.31
C PHE A 310 4.36 -1.56 9.58
N HIS A 311 4.24 -1.36 8.27
CA HIS A 311 5.40 -0.97 7.46
C HIS A 311 5.02 -0.06 6.30
N CYS A 312 6.01 0.70 5.85
CA CYS A 312 5.89 1.42 4.59
C CYS A 312 5.83 0.40 3.44
N HIS A 313 4.90 0.60 2.51
CA HIS A 313 4.66 -0.28 1.38
C HIS A 313 5.45 0.14 0.13
N ILE A 314 6.33 1.14 0.25
CA ILE A 314 7.43 1.34 -0.68
C ILE A 314 8.47 0.27 -0.40
N THR A 315 8.74 -0.60 -1.38
CA THR A 315 9.50 -1.84 -1.16
C THR A 315 10.88 -1.60 -0.57
N TRP A 316 11.60 -0.62 -1.11
CA TRP A 316 12.96 -0.30 -0.66
C TRP A 316 12.97 0.44 0.67
N HIS A 317 11.92 1.18 1.04
CA HIS A 317 11.77 1.75 2.39
C HIS A 317 11.61 0.64 3.45
N MET A 318 10.80 -0.37 3.15
CA MET A 318 10.67 -1.55 4.02
C MET A 318 12.02 -2.27 4.15
N GLU A 319 12.73 -2.48 3.03
CA GLU A 319 14.03 -3.16 2.99
C GLU A 319 15.08 -2.46 3.86
N ILE A 320 15.11 -1.13 3.86
CA ILE A 320 16.03 -0.34 4.69
C ILE A 320 15.49 -0.04 6.10
N GLY A 321 14.44 -0.77 6.52
CA GLY A 321 14.05 -0.89 7.93
C GLY A 321 12.83 -0.10 8.37
N LEU A 322 12.02 0.46 7.47
CA LEU A 322 10.77 1.17 7.81
C LEU A 322 9.62 0.21 8.15
N LEU A 323 9.81 -0.57 9.21
CA LEU A 323 8.87 -1.56 9.72
C LEU A 323 8.89 -1.56 11.25
N LEU A 324 7.73 -1.67 11.87
CA LEU A 324 7.60 -2.06 13.27
C LEU A 324 6.67 -3.27 13.37
N THR A 325 6.71 -3.95 14.51
CA THR A 325 5.82 -5.09 14.78
C THR A 325 4.91 -4.83 15.97
N LEU A 326 3.73 -5.45 15.91
CA LEU A 326 2.75 -5.46 16.97
C LEU A 326 2.47 -6.92 17.36
N THR A 327 3.01 -7.34 18.50
CA THR A 327 2.72 -8.66 19.04
C THR A 327 1.43 -8.60 19.84
N ASN A 328 0.38 -9.26 19.36
CA ASN A 328 -0.93 -9.29 19.99
C ASN A 328 -1.24 -10.65 20.64
N LEU A 329 -1.73 -10.62 21.87
CA LEU A 329 -2.18 -11.78 22.65
C LEU A 329 -1.15 -12.93 22.68
N PRO A 330 0.08 -12.74 23.23
CA PRO A 330 1.11 -13.79 23.28
C PRO A 330 0.67 -15.09 23.96
N SER A 331 -0.22 -15.00 24.95
CA SER A 331 -0.80 -16.17 25.64
C SER A 331 -1.62 -17.07 24.71
N LYS A 332 -2.20 -16.50 23.65
CA LYS A 332 -2.92 -17.23 22.59
C LYS A 332 -1.94 -17.74 21.53
N ILE A 333 -0.93 -16.94 21.16
CA ILE A 333 0.15 -17.37 20.25
C ILE A 333 0.86 -18.62 20.78
N ALA A 334 1.13 -18.69 22.09
CA ALA A 334 1.79 -19.83 22.72
C ALA A 334 1.00 -21.17 22.63
N GLN A 335 -0.26 -21.12 22.17
CA GLN A 335 -1.12 -22.29 21.95
C GLN A 335 -1.14 -22.72 20.48
N PHE A 336 -0.50 -21.97 19.58
CA PHE A 336 -0.44 -22.30 18.17
C PHE A 336 0.34 -23.58 17.94
N THR A 337 -0.20 -24.46 17.11
CA THR A 337 0.56 -25.56 16.53
C THR A 337 1.14 -25.07 15.22
N LEU A 338 2.46 -24.87 15.18
CA LEU A 338 3.15 -24.39 13.99
C LEU A 338 3.25 -25.52 12.96
N PRO A 339 2.95 -25.27 11.67
CA PRO A 339 3.10 -26.28 10.62
C PRO A 339 4.55 -26.78 10.51
N ASP A 340 4.73 -28.09 10.28
CA ASP A 340 6.06 -28.70 10.14
C ASP A 340 6.87 -28.06 9.00
N ASP A 341 6.21 -27.65 7.91
CA ASP A 341 6.85 -26.98 6.77
C ASP A 341 7.47 -25.63 7.17
N LEU A 342 6.82 -24.87 8.07
CA LEU A 342 7.38 -23.62 8.59
C LEU A 342 8.68 -23.91 9.36
N LEU A 343 8.67 -24.93 10.21
CA LEU A 343 9.84 -25.34 10.98
C LEU A 343 10.95 -25.90 10.08
N ALA A 344 10.59 -26.58 8.99
CA ALA A 344 11.53 -27.13 8.02
C ALA A 344 12.26 -26.00 7.26
N ASN A 345 11.56 -24.94 6.86
CA ASN A 345 12.15 -23.77 6.19
C ASN A 345 13.25 -23.11 7.04
N CYS A 346 13.11 -23.12 8.37
CA CYS A 346 14.13 -22.59 9.28
C CYS A 346 15.39 -23.47 9.35
N LYS A 347 15.26 -24.79 9.18
CA LYS A 347 16.40 -25.72 9.25
C LYS A 347 17.29 -25.66 8.01
N VAL A 348 16.73 -25.38 6.83
CA VAL A 348 17.47 -25.31 5.56
C VAL A 348 18.45 -24.13 5.54
N ASN A 349 18.11 -23.02 6.20
CA ASN A 349 18.91 -21.79 6.17
C ASN A 349 20.06 -21.73 7.19
N ALA A 350 20.07 -22.61 8.20
CA ALA A 350 21.21 -22.71 9.13
C ALA A 350 22.44 -23.40 8.50
N ALA A 351 22.24 -24.19 7.45
CA ALA A 351 23.31 -24.98 6.82
C ALA A 351 24.02 -24.27 5.66
N ASN A 352 23.42 -23.25 5.06
CA ASN A 352 23.86 -22.69 3.78
C ASN A 352 24.32 -21.23 3.82
N GLY A 353 24.48 -20.62 5.02
CA GLY A 353 25.17 -19.34 5.23
C GLY A 353 24.97 -18.29 4.14
N TRP A 354 23.85 -17.57 4.19
CA TRP A 354 23.66 -16.34 3.42
C TRP A 354 24.13 -15.13 4.23
#